data_AF-A0AAU8BSA2-F1
#
_entry.id   AF-A0AAU8BSA2-F1
#
_cell.length_a   1.000
_cell.length_b   1.000
_cell.length_c   1.000
_cell.angle_alpha   90.00
_cell.angle_beta   90.00
_cell.angle_gamma   90.00
#
_symmetry.space_group_name_H-M   'P 1'
#
loop_
_entity.id
_entity.type
_entity.pdbx_description
1 polymer ?
#
loop_
_entity_poly.entity_id
_entity_poly.type
_entity_poly.pdbx_seq_one_letter_code
_entity_poly.pdbx_strand_id
1 'polypeptide(L)'
;MTTTKDTQTLLTKTGFTTSNTWYHGTSSALVASIQAQGLKRSGDLALNDVAKATMATIGNNFQDVTEPVFLTQSKELAYYWAQQTVRERGVRFGESEEPIVLQIKLNADQQNRVKPDVGAMSLLMMRDGEAFMAHIAKIYQENNLSVPEIDLRDADRMDFLNILGMAYINEDISRGCIEELLEPITG
;
A
#
# COMPACT_ATOMS: atom_id res chain seq x y z
N MET A 1 -8.83 -12.43 -16.36
CA MET A 1 -7.57 -11.76 -15.93
C MET A 1 -7.84 -10.27 -15.93
N THR A 2 -8.33 -9.73 -14.82
CA THR A 2 -9.06 -8.47 -14.85
C THR A 2 -8.20 -7.27 -14.44
N THR A 3 -8.00 -6.35 -15.39
CA THR A 3 -7.91 -4.87 -15.31
C THR A 3 -6.99 -4.12 -14.33
N THR A 4 -6.09 -4.77 -13.58
CA THR A 4 -5.16 -4.05 -12.67
C THR A 4 -3.87 -3.49 -13.31
N LYS A 5 -3.58 -3.75 -14.60
CA LYS A 5 -2.30 -3.40 -15.25
C LYS A 5 -2.17 -1.94 -15.72
N ASP A 6 -2.21 -0.98 -14.80
CA ASP A 6 -2.03 0.44 -15.14
C ASP A 6 -0.56 0.84 -15.36
N THR A 7 0.40 0.00 -14.97
CA THR A 7 1.84 0.28 -15.10
C THR A 7 2.27 0.45 -16.55
N GLN A 8 1.57 -0.19 -17.51
CA GLN A 8 1.83 -0.02 -18.96
C GLN A 8 1.71 1.43 -19.43
N THR A 9 0.91 2.22 -18.70
CA THR A 9 0.73 3.65 -18.99
C THR A 9 1.50 4.54 -18.01
N LEU A 10 1.67 4.09 -16.77
CA LEU A 10 2.19 4.90 -15.67
C LEU A 10 3.72 4.82 -15.52
N LEU A 11 4.32 3.68 -15.89
CA LEU A 11 5.72 3.38 -15.64
C LEU A 11 6.61 3.86 -16.80
N THR A 12 7.67 4.58 -16.44
CA THR A 12 8.66 5.10 -17.38
C THR A 12 10.07 4.65 -17.01
N LYS A 13 11.08 5.00 -17.82
CA LYS A 13 12.48 4.74 -17.49
C LYS A 13 12.94 5.37 -16.18
N THR A 14 12.29 6.45 -15.74
CA THR A 14 12.58 7.15 -14.48
C THR A 14 11.65 6.75 -13.35
N GLY A 15 10.82 5.71 -13.54
CA GLY A 15 9.88 5.21 -12.54
C GLY A 15 8.42 5.59 -12.79
N PHE A 16 7.59 5.35 -11.78
CA PHE A 16 6.15 5.61 -11.74
C PHE A 16 5.89 7.11 -11.77
N THR A 17 5.07 7.54 -12.73
CA THR A 17 4.61 8.93 -12.81
C THR A 17 3.63 9.25 -11.69
N THR A 18 3.69 10.48 -11.17
CA THR A 18 2.78 10.97 -10.13
C THR A 18 1.62 11.74 -10.74
N SER A 19 0.45 11.66 -10.09
CA SER A 19 -0.75 12.41 -10.50
C SER A 19 -1.52 12.88 -9.26
N ASN A 20 -2.69 13.48 -9.47
CA ASN A 20 -3.58 13.80 -8.36
C ASN A 20 -4.40 12.60 -7.85
N THR A 21 -4.18 11.42 -8.41
CA THR A 21 -4.86 10.17 -8.07
C THR A 21 -3.86 9.20 -7.44
N TRP A 22 -4.23 8.67 -6.29
CA TRP A 22 -3.48 7.66 -5.54
C TRP A 22 -4.32 6.41 -5.36
N TYR A 23 -3.69 5.32 -4.95
CA TYR A 23 -4.35 4.07 -4.66
C TYR A 23 -3.92 3.50 -3.31
N HIS A 24 -4.85 2.82 -2.67
CA HIS A 24 -4.65 2.13 -1.40
C HIS A 24 -5.20 0.70 -1.51
N GLY A 25 -4.36 -0.29 -1.19
CA GLY A 25 -4.76 -1.69 -1.12
C GLY A 25 -5.30 -2.04 0.25
N THR A 26 -6.41 -2.77 0.30
CA THR A 26 -7.03 -3.19 1.57
C THR A 26 -7.76 -4.53 1.41
N SER A 27 -8.38 -5.00 2.50
CA SER A 27 -9.22 -6.20 2.51
C SER A 27 -10.70 -5.86 2.39
N SER A 28 -11.48 -6.74 1.74
CA SER A 28 -12.95 -6.66 1.68
C SER A 28 -13.60 -6.55 3.06
N ALA A 29 -13.00 -7.12 4.10
CA ALA A 29 -13.49 -7.02 5.48
C ALA A 29 -13.43 -5.59 6.04
N LEU A 30 -12.56 -4.74 5.51
CA LEU A 30 -12.37 -3.35 5.96
C LEU A 30 -13.20 -2.35 5.13
N VAL A 31 -13.83 -2.78 4.05
CA VAL A 31 -14.58 -1.87 3.15
C VAL A 31 -15.71 -1.16 3.89
N ALA A 32 -16.49 -1.86 4.71
CA ALA A 32 -17.61 -1.25 5.42
C ALA A 32 -17.17 -0.15 6.40
N SER A 33 -16.06 -0.36 7.13
CA SER A 33 -15.52 0.65 8.05
C SER A 33 -14.94 1.84 7.29
N ILE A 34 -14.23 1.61 6.19
CA ILE A 34 -13.69 2.66 5.32
C ILE A 34 -14.82 3.47 4.68
N GLN A 35 -15.90 2.82 4.25
CA GLN A 35 -17.07 3.48 3.69
C GLN A 35 -17.76 4.40 4.72
N ALA A 36 -17.76 4.01 6.00
CA ALA A 36 -18.34 4.80 7.07
C ALA A 36 -17.43 5.93 7.58
N GLN A 37 -16.12 5.71 7.65
CA GLN A 37 -15.19 6.56 8.41
C GLN A 37 -14.07 7.20 7.57
N GLY A 38 -13.91 6.77 6.32
CA GLY A 38 -12.73 7.06 5.51
C GLY A 38 -11.54 6.16 5.89
N LEU A 39 -10.36 6.46 5.32
CA LEU A 39 -9.12 5.79 5.72
C LEU A 39 -8.57 6.47 6.96
N LYS A 40 -8.40 5.68 8.01
CA LYS A 40 -7.86 6.13 9.28
C LYS A 40 -6.39 5.75 9.38
N ARG A 41 -5.58 6.62 9.97
CA ARG A 41 -4.24 6.26 10.44
C ARG A 41 -4.32 5.08 11.41
N SER A 42 -3.23 4.33 11.51
CA SER A 42 -3.18 3.00 12.14
C SER A 42 -4.06 1.93 11.49
N GLY A 43 -4.82 2.25 10.43
CA GLY A 43 -5.46 1.27 9.56
C GLY A 43 -6.34 0.25 10.30
N ASP A 44 -5.96 -1.02 10.21
CA ASP A 44 -6.71 -2.16 10.74
C ASP A 44 -6.64 -2.25 12.27
N LEU A 45 -7.59 -1.59 12.93
CA LEU A 45 -7.71 -1.60 14.38
C LEU A 45 -7.88 -3.01 14.96
N ALA A 46 -8.58 -3.90 14.26
CA ALA A 46 -8.78 -5.27 14.74
C ALA A 46 -7.46 -6.05 14.78
N LEU A 47 -6.63 -5.91 13.74
CA LEU A 47 -5.31 -6.53 13.72
C LEU A 47 -4.37 -5.91 14.78
N ASN A 48 -4.43 -4.59 14.96
CA ASN A 48 -3.67 -3.91 16.01
C ASN A 48 -4.06 -4.39 17.41
N ASP A 49 -5.36 -4.56 17.69
CA ASP A 49 -5.84 -5.04 18.98
C ASP A 49 -5.38 -6.48 19.27
N VAL A 50 -5.35 -7.34 18.25
CA VAL A 50 -4.79 -8.71 18.35
C VAL A 50 -3.28 -8.65 18.64
N ALA A 51 -2.54 -7.77 17.97
CA ALA A 51 -1.11 -7.59 18.22
C ALA A 51 -0.83 -7.10 19.64
N LYS A 52 -1.60 -6.11 20.13
CA LYS A 52 -1.54 -5.60 21.51
C LYS A 52 -1.78 -6.72 22.53
N ALA A 53 -2.85 -7.51 22.34
CA ALA A 53 -3.18 -8.62 23.23
C ALA A 53 -2.08 -9.70 23.27
N THR A 54 -1.48 -9.99 22.11
CA THR A 54 -0.36 -10.94 22.01
C THR A 54 0.87 -10.44 22.78
N MET A 55 1.23 -9.16 22.60
CA MET A 55 2.38 -8.56 23.30
C MET A 55 2.18 -8.45 24.81
N ALA A 56 0.96 -8.15 25.26
CA ALA A 56 0.62 -8.14 26.68
C ALA A 56 0.80 -9.53 27.33
N THR A 57 0.49 -10.60 26.60
CA THR A 57 0.64 -11.98 27.08
C THR A 57 2.09 -12.35 27.36
N ILE A 58 3.05 -11.79 26.61
CA ILE A 58 4.49 -12.03 26.79
C ILE A 58 5.18 -11.02 27.73
N GLY A 59 4.41 -10.18 28.41
CA GLY A 59 4.92 -9.23 29.41
C GLY A 59 5.67 -8.03 28.83
N ASN A 60 5.48 -7.73 27.54
CA ASN A 60 6.11 -6.58 26.89
C ASN A 60 5.11 -5.42 26.74
N ASN A 61 5.59 -4.18 26.90
CA ASN A 61 4.78 -3.00 26.67
C ASN A 61 4.65 -2.73 25.17
N PHE A 62 3.43 -2.79 24.65
CA PHE A 62 3.14 -2.34 23.30
C PHE A 62 3.21 -0.80 23.28
N GLN A 63 4.09 -0.24 22.44
CA GLN A 63 4.10 1.19 22.18
C GLN A 63 3.12 1.47 21.04
N ASP A 64 2.07 2.24 21.32
CA ASP A 64 1.15 2.69 20.29
C ASP A 64 1.87 3.65 19.34
N VAL A 65 2.21 3.14 18.15
CA VAL A 65 2.70 3.95 17.03
C VAL A 65 1.52 4.23 16.11
N THR A 66 1.24 5.50 15.88
CA THR A 66 0.25 5.90 14.86
C THR A 66 0.88 5.77 13.48
N GLU A 67 0.47 4.75 12.73
CA GLU A 67 0.93 4.55 11.35
C GLU A 67 0.22 5.52 10.40
N PRO A 68 0.90 6.01 9.34
CA PRO A 68 0.27 6.86 8.35
C PRO A 68 -0.70 6.07 7.44
N VAL A 69 -1.40 6.77 6.56
CA VAL A 69 -2.11 6.10 5.46
C VAL A 69 -1.13 5.92 4.30
N PHE A 70 -0.85 4.67 3.95
CA PHE A 70 0.04 4.31 2.83
C PHE A 70 -0.68 4.44 1.49
N LEU A 71 0.03 4.97 0.50
CA LEU A 71 -0.46 5.30 -0.82
C LEU A 71 0.56 4.87 -1.89
N THR A 72 0.06 4.59 -3.08
CA THR A 72 0.90 4.34 -4.26
C THR A 72 0.27 4.96 -5.51
N GLN A 73 1.09 5.27 -6.51
CA GLN A 73 0.65 5.83 -7.78
C GLN A 73 -0.09 4.81 -8.66
N SER A 74 0.10 3.51 -8.43
CA SER A 74 -0.38 2.43 -9.30
C SER A 74 -1.44 1.55 -8.62
N LYS A 75 -2.52 1.26 -9.36
CA LYS A 75 -3.51 0.24 -9.01
C LYS A 75 -2.89 -1.15 -8.87
N GLU A 76 -1.94 -1.48 -9.75
CA GLU A 76 -1.25 -2.77 -9.72
C GLU A 76 -0.46 -2.94 -8.41
N LEU A 77 0.28 -1.90 -8.00
CA LEU A 77 0.97 -1.89 -6.72
C LEU A 77 0.01 -1.90 -5.53
N ALA A 78 -1.08 -1.15 -5.59
CA ALA A 78 -2.09 -1.17 -4.54
C ALA A 78 -2.71 -2.56 -4.40
N TYR A 79 -2.93 -3.28 -5.52
CA TYR A 79 -3.41 -4.64 -5.50
C TYR A 79 -2.42 -5.61 -4.84
N TYR A 80 -1.11 -5.47 -5.10
CA TYR A 80 -0.09 -6.24 -4.38
C TYR A 80 -0.21 -6.05 -2.85
N TRP A 81 -0.35 -4.81 -2.39
CA TRP A 81 -0.52 -4.52 -0.97
C TRP A 81 -1.83 -5.05 -0.41
N ALA A 82 -2.93 -4.98 -1.18
CA ALA A 82 -4.20 -5.59 -0.81
C ALA A 82 -4.06 -7.11 -0.59
N GLN A 83 -3.28 -7.80 -1.43
CA GLN A 83 -2.98 -9.22 -1.24
C GLN A 83 -2.18 -9.49 0.04
N GLN A 84 -1.23 -8.61 0.40
CA GLN A 84 -0.50 -8.73 1.67
C GLN A 84 -1.43 -8.52 2.86
N THR A 85 -2.31 -7.50 2.82
CA THR A 85 -3.32 -7.26 3.87
C THR A 85 -4.23 -8.46 4.07
N VAL A 86 -4.76 -9.06 2.99
CA VAL A 86 -5.60 -10.27 3.07
C VAL A 86 -4.81 -11.45 3.64
N ARG A 87 -3.55 -11.63 3.23
CA ARG A 87 -2.69 -12.70 3.76
C ARG A 87 -2.46 -12.55 5.27
N GLU A 88 -2.13 -11.36 5.73
CA GLU A 88 -1.90 -11.06 7.15
C GLU A 88 -3.15 -11.29 8.00
N ARG A 89 -4.30 -10.79 7.51
CA ARG A 89 -5.59 -10.99 8.16
C ARG A 89 -6.00 -12.46 8.16
N GLY A 90 -5.75 -13.20 7.08
CA GLY A 90 -6.04 -14.63 6.97
C GLY A 90 -5.35 -15.49 8.03
N VAL A 91 -4.14 -15.12 8.47
CA VAL A 91 -3.42 -15.80 9.56
C VAL A 91 -4.13 -15.65 10.92
N ARG A 92 -4.91 -14.57 11.11
CA ARG A 92 -5.54 -14.23 12.39
C ARG A 92 -7.03 -14.51 12.45
N PHE A 93 -7.74 -14.23 11.36
CA PHE A 93 -9.20 -14.26 11.34
C PHE A 93 -9.76 -15.46 10.56
N GLY A 94 -8.98 -16.10 9.68
CA GLY A 94 -9.38 -17.32 8.98
C GLY A 94 -10.55 -17.16 8.00
N GLU A 95 -11.01 -15.93 7.76
CA GLU A 95 -12.11 -15.62 6.84
C GLU A 95 -11.62 -15.52 5.39
N SER A 96 -12.52 -15.84 4.44
CA SER A 96 -12.26 -15.69 3.00
C SER A 96 -12.43 -14.23 2.58
N GLU A 97 -11.40 -13.44 2.84
CA GLU A 97 -11.34 -12.03 2.43
C GLU A 97 -10.77 -11.87 1.02
N GLU A 98 -11.15 -10.80 0.34
CA GLU A 98 -10.73 -10.50 -1.02
C GLU A 98 -9.89 -9.21 -1.06
N PRO A 99 -8.85 -9.14 -1.92
CA PRO A 99 -8.05 -7.93 -2.09
C PRO A 99 -8.86 -6.85 -2.79
N ILE A 100 -8.94 -5.66 -2.18
CA ILE A 100 -9.67 -4.49 -2.68
C ILE A 100 -8.69 -3.35 -2.95
N VAL A 101 -8.87 -2.67 -4.09
CA VAL A 101 -8.14 -1.43 -4.41
C VAL A 101 -9.09 -0.24 -4.33
N LEU A 102 -8.67 0.76 -3.55
CA LEU A 102 -9.36 2.02 -3.42
C LEU A 102 -8.62 3.10 -4.20
N GLN A 103 -9.35 3.84 -5.03
CA GLN A 103 -8.88 5.07 -5.65
C GLN A 103 -9.09 6.25 -4.70
N ILE A 104 -8.05 7.07 -4.57
CA ILE A 104 -7.99 8.20 -3.65
C ILE A 104 -7.73 9.49 -4.43
N LYS A 105 -8.68 10.42 -4.39
CA LYS A 105 -8.55 11.75 -5.00
C LYS A 105 -8.31 12.78 -3.90
N LEU A 106 -7.05 13.18 -3.77
CA LEU A 106 -6.62 14.19 -2.80
C LEU A 106 -6.76 15.59 -3.39
N ASN A 107 -7.14 16.56 -2.56
CA ASN A 107 -7.10 17.97 -2.92
C ASN A 107 -5.64 18.48 -2.98
N ALA A 108 -5.43 19.69 -3.51
CA ALA A 108 -4.09 20.26 -3.69
C ALA A 108 -3.27 20.34 -2.38
N ASP A 109 -3.92 20.67 -1.26
CA ASP A 109 -3.24 20.77 0.04
C ASP A 109 -2.79 19.40 0.55
N GLN A 110 -3.64 18.38 0.41
CA GLN A 110 -3.33 16.99 0.77
C GLN A 110 -2.24 16.41 -0.14
N GLN A 111 -2.27 16.72 -1.44
CA GLN A 111 -1.24 16.28 -2.38
C GLN A 111 0.16 16.75 -1.95
N ASN A 112 0.28 18.00 -1.52
CA ASN A 112 1.54 18.56 -1.03
C ASN A 112 2.01 17.94 0.30
N ARG A 113 1.15 17.16 0.98
CA ARG A 113 1.49 16.46 2.23
C ARG A 113 1.85 15.00 2.03
N VAL A 114 1.66 14.44 0.82
CA VAL A 114 2.15 13.10 0.49
C VAL A 114 3.66 13.10 0.48
N LYS A 115 4.27 12.10 1.13
CA LYS A 115 5.72 11.96 1.27
C LYS A 115 6.16 10.59 0.75
N PRO A 116 7.36 10.48 0.18
CA PRO A 116 7.98 9.19 -0.05
C PRO A 116 8.15 8.42 1.25
N ASP A 117 7.88 7.12 1.22
CA ASP A 117 8.00 6.24 2.38
C ASP A 117 9.40 5.64 2.51
N VAL A 118 10.32 6.43 3.06
CA VAL A 118 11.69 5.95 3.39
C VAL A 118 11.65 4.95 4.56
N GLY A 119 10.59 4.97 5.39
CA GLY A 119 10.41 4.04 6.51
C GLY A 119 10.25 2.59 6.05
N ALA A 120 9.78 2.39 4.82
CA ALA A 120 9.71 1.08 4.17
C ALA A 120 11.04 0.33 4.11
N MET A 121 12.19 1.02 4.19
CA MET A 121 13.51 0.38 4.15
C MET A 121 13.62 -0.81 5.12
N SER A 122 13.11 -0.68 6.35
CA SER A 122 13.17 -1.78 7.33
C SER A 122 12.38 -3.01 6.90
N LEU A 123 11.23 -2.83 6.23
CA LEU A 123 10.45 -3.90 5.64
C LEU A 123 11.19 -4.53 4.44
N LEU A 124 11.76 -3.68 3.59
CA LEU A 124 12.45 -4.09 2.36
C LEU A 124 13.73 -4.91 2.63
N MET A 125 14.35 -4.74 3.80
CA MET A 125 15.51 -5.52 4.22
C MET A 125 15.15 -6.89 4.83
N MET A 126 13.87 -7.23 4.94
CA MET A 126 13.38 -8.52 5.42
C MET A 126 12.90 -9.40 4.25
N ARG A 127 12.53 -10.64 4.57
CA ARG A 127 12.06 -11.62 3.57
C ARG A 127 10.85 -11.15 2.76
N ASP A 128 9.89 -10.46 3.39
CA ASP A 128 8.74 -9.90 2.68
C ASP A 128 9.18 -8.77 1.72
N GLY A 129 10.24 -8.06 2.07
CA GLY A 129 10.93 -7.11 1.20
C GLY A 129 11.51 -7.71 -0.07
N GLU A 130 12.15 -8.88 0.02
CA GLU A 130 12.66 -9.60 -1.17
C GLU A 130 11.53 -9.93 -2.15
N ALA A 131 10.36 -10.34 -1.64
CA ALA A 131 9.19 -10.65 -2.47
C ALA A 131 8.64 -9.39 -3.16
N PHE A 132 8.62 -8.25 -2.46
CA PHE A 132 8.22 -6.98 -3.06
C PHE A 132 9.23 -6.50 -4.12
N MET A 133 10.53 -6.58 -3.84
CA MET A 133 11.56 -6.20 -4.82
C MET A 133 11.52 -7.08 -6.08
N ALA A 134 11.25 -8.38 -5.93
CA ALA A 134 11.02 -9.28 -7.05
C ALA A 134 9.75 -8.90 -7.84
N HIS A 135 8.69 -8.45 -7.16
CA HIS A 135 7.48 -7.95 -7.79
C HIS A 135 7.75 -6.68 -8.60
N ILE A 136 8.49 -5.71 -8.05
CA ILE A 136 8.93 -4.51 -8.77
C ILE A 136 9.75 -4.88 -10.00
N ALA A 137 10.76 -5.75 -9.86
CA ALA A 137 11.58 -6.20 -10.98
C ALA A 137 10.73 -6.80 -12.11
N LYS A 138 9.74 -7.63 -11.75
CA LYS A 138 8.79 -8.23 -12.69
C LYS A 138 7.96 -7.16 -13.41
N ILE A 139 7.43 -6.17 -12.69
CA ILE A 139 6.69 -5.06 -13.32
C ILE A 139 7.56 -4.37 -14.37
N TYR A 140 8.79 -3.99 -14.04
CA TYR A 140 9.69 -3.33 -15.00
C TYR A 140 9.96 -4.21 -16.23
N GLN A 141 10.24 -5.50 -16.03
CA GLN A 141 10.47 -6.44 -17.13
C GLN A 141 9.24 -6.63 -18.02
N GLU A 142 8.03 -6.76 -17.45
CA GLU A 142 6.78 -6.87 -18.21
C GLU A 142 6.48 -5.61 -19.05
N ASN A 143 7.02 -4.47 -18.65
CA ASN A 143 6.93 -3.21 -19.39
C ASN A 143 8.14 -2.96 -20.33
N ASN A 144 8.97 -3.98 -20.56
CA ASN A 144 10.19 -3.92 -21.39
C ASN A 144 11.20 -2.86 -20.91
N LEU A 145 11.27 -2.64 -19.60
CA LEU A 145 12.22 -1.74 -18.97
C LEU A 145 13.29 -2.55 -18.23
N SER A 146 14.47 -1.93 -18.06
CA SER A 146 15.52 -2.46 -17.20
C SER A 146 15.02 -2.53 -15.76
N VAL A 147 15.36 -3.62 -15.06
CA VAL A 147 15.13 -3.73 -13.62
C VAL A 147 15.88 -2.60 -12.92
N PRO A 148 15.24 -1.85 -12.00
CA PRO A 148 15.91 -0.76 -11.31
C PRO A 148 16.98 -1.31 -10.35
N GLU A 149 18.18 -0.74 -10.42
CA GLU A 149 19.22 -0.94 -9.42
C GLU A 149 19.06 0.14 -8.34
N ILE A 150 18.53 -0.24 -7.19
CA ILE A 150 18.36 0.65 -6.04
C ILE A 150 19.16 0.11 -4.85
N ASP A 151 20.13 0.89 -4.37
CA ASP A 151 20.78 0.61 -3.09
C ASP A 151 19.92 1.21 -1.98
N LEU A 152 19.14 0.39 -1.31
CA LEU A 152 18.21 0.84 -0.26
C LEU A 152 18.88 1.63 0.87
N ARG A 153 20.19 1.45 1.10
CA ARG A 153 20.92 2.17 2.17
C ARG A 153 21.24 3.61 1.79
N ASP A 154 21.54 3.83 0.52
CA ASP A 154 22.03 5.11 -0.02
C ASP A 154 21.02 5.77 -0.98
N ALA A 155 19.85 5.15 -1.20
CA ALA A 155 18.81 5.64 -2.10
C ALA A 155 18.30 7.03 -1.72
N ASP A 156 18.03 7.86 -2.73
CA ASP A 156 17.35 9.12 -2.51
C ASP A 156 15.92 8.84 -2.04
N ARG A 157 15.38 9.71 -1.19
CA ARG A 157 13.99 9.57 -0.73
C ARG A 157 13.00 9.47 -1.90
N MET A 158 13.27 10.14 -3.01
CA MET A 158 12.42 10.11 -4.19
C MET A 158 12.50 8.77 -4.94
N ASP A 159 13.53 7.96 -4.73
CA ASP A 159 13.60 6.62 -5.31
C ASP A 159 12.56 5.69 -4.69
N PHE A 160 12.27 5.81 -3.39
CA PHE A 160 11.17 5.09 -2.75
C PHE A 160 9.82 5.43 -3.40
N LEU A 161 9.61 6.68 -3.78
CA LEU A 161 8.39 7.09 -4.46
C LEU A 161 8.38 6.67 -5.94
N ASN A 162 9.41 7.06 -6.69
CA ASN A 162 9.43 6.96 -8.14
C ASN A 162 9.72 5.53 -8.59
N ILE A 163 10.64 4.82 -7.94
CA ILE A 163 11.03 3.46 -8.35
C ILE A 163 10.14 2.42 -7.68
N LEU A 164 9.84 2.60 -6.40
CA LEU A 164 9.13 1.58 -5.61
C LEU A 164 7.63 1.88 -5.45
N GLY A 165 7.17 3.08 -5.81
CA GLY A 165 5.77 3.47 -5.65
C GLY A 165 5.33 3.53 -4.19
N MET A 166 6.25 3.80 -3.26
CA MET A 166 6.00 3.80 -1.82
C MET A 166 5.84 5.23 -1.32
N ALA A 167 4.62 5.57 -0.92
CA ALA A 167 4.28 6.87 -0.38
C ALA A 167 3.36 6.74 0.83
N TYR A 168 3.26 7.82 1.61
CA TYR A 168 2.29 7.91 2.66
C TYR A 168 1.81 9.35 2.86
N ILE A 169 0.68 9.48 3.56
CA ILE A 169 0.21 10.74 4.10
C ILE A 169 -0.06 10.59 5.60
N ASN A 170 0.48 11.51 6.41
CA ASN A 170 0.32 11.46 7.87
C ASN A 170 -0.93 12.23 8.32
N GLU A 171 -2.07 11.87 7.74
CA GLU A 171 -3.40 12.34 8.14
C GLU A 171 -4.46 11.29 7.80
N ASP A 172 -5.64 11.39 8.42
CA ASP A 172 -6.79 10.60 8.00
C ASP A 172 -7.33 11.12 6.66
N ILE A 173 -7.83 10.22 5.81
CA ILE A 173 -8.44 10.57 4.53
C ILE A 173 -9.95 10.41 4.63
N SER A 174 -10.68 11.49 4.41
CA SER A 174 -12.16 11.49 4.43
C SER A 174 -12.73 10.55 3.36
N ARG A 175 -13.86 9.90 3.69
CA ARG A 175 -14.66 9.10 2.74
C ARG A 175 -14.95 9.82 1.42
N GLY A 176 -15.11 11.14 1.43
CA GLY A 176 -15.37 11.93 0.21
C GLY A 176 -14.23 11.89 -0.82
N CYS A 177 -13.03 11.49 -0.42
CA CYS A 177 -11.87 11.33 -1.30
C CYS A 177 -11.74 9.92 -1.88
N ILE A 178 -12.60 8.97 -1.47
CA ILE A 178 -12.41 7.53 -1.72
C ILE A 178 -13.46 7.02 -2.70
N GLU A 179 -12.99 6.30 -3.71
CA GLU A 179 -13.78 5.59 -4.70
C GLU A 179 -13.32 4.13 -4.77
N GLU A 180 -14.23 3.20 -4.55
CA GLU A 180 -13.94 1.78 -4.68
C GLU A 180 -13.87 1.40 -6.16
N LEU A 181 -12.77 0.75 -6.57
CA LEU A 181 -12.65 0.27 -7.93
C LEU A 181 -13.28 -1.12 -8.02
N LEU A 182 -14.56 -1.16 -8.41
CA LEU A 182 -15.24 -2.39 -8.78
C LEU A 182 -14.75 -2.79 -10.18
N GLU A 183 -13.65 -3.54 -10.25
CA GLU A 183 -13.27 -4.16 -11.52
C GLU A 183 -14.16 -5.39 -11.77
N PRO A 184 -14.73 -5.54 -12.98
CA PRO A 184 -15.69 -6.61 -13.26
C PRO A 184 -15.02 -7.98 -13.10
N ILE A 185 -15.55 -8.86 -12.27
CA ILE A 185 -15.06 -10.25 -12.19
C ILE A 185 -15.33 -10.91 -13.56
N THR A 186 -14.33 -10.96 -14.43
CA THR A 186 -14.39 -11.84 -15.61
C THR A 186 -13.98 -13.23 -15.15
N GLY A 187 -15.01 -14.03 -14.86
CA GLY A 187 -14.92 -15.48 -14.69
C GLY A 187 -14.67 -16.20 -16.01
#